data_AF-A0A7Z0TGP0-F1
#
_entry.id   AF-A0A7Z0TGP0-F1
#
_cell.length_a   1.000
_cell.length_b   1.000
_cell.length_c   1.000
_cell.angle_alpha   90.00
_cell.angle_beta   90.00
_cell.angle_gamma   90.00
#
_symmetry.space_group_name_H-M   'P 1'
#
loop_
_entity.id
_entity.type
_entity.pdbx_description
1 polymer ?
#
loop_
_entity_poly.entity_id
_entity_poly.type
_entity_poly.pdbx_seq_one_letter_code
_entity_poly.pdbx_strand_id
1 'polypeptide(L)'
;MPGPGEPLWLDEDRDWALALLHVEADQCPDCGSPWGEATAQENEYAYASDLTQCHACAESARAVRAFQEAGGDTAGLHVHTHRR
;
A
#
# COMPACT_ATOMS: atom_id res chain seq x y z
N MET A 1 27.26 23.62 9.69
CA MET A 1 26.22 24.09 8.75
C MET A 1 26.17 23.09 7.61
N PRO A 2 24.97 22.62 7.21
CA PRO A 2 24.82 21.72 6.06
C PRO A 2 25.35 22.35 4.78
N GLY A 3 25.76 21.52 3.82
CA GLY A 3 26.22 21.96 2.50
C GLY A 3 25.08 22.54 1.64
N PRO A 4 25.40 23.19 0.50
CA PRO A 4 24.38 23.70 -0.42
C PRO A 4 23.45 22.57 -0.89
N GLY A 5 22.15 22.70 -0.60
CA GLY A 5 21.12 21.71 -0.97
C GLY A 5 20.91 20.59 0.05
N GLU A 6 21.73 20.52 1.11
CA GLU A 6 21.51 19.58 2.20
C GLU A 6 20.48 20.13 3.20
N PRO A 7 19.56 19.29 3.69
CA PRO A 7 18.60 19.71 4.71
C PRO A 7 19.32 20.05 6.01
N LEU A 8 18.86 21.11 6.68
CA LEU A 8 19.26 21.40 8.05
C LEU A 8 18.46 20.50 8.99
N TRP A 9 19.10 19.48 9.53
CA TRP A 9 18.53 18.65 10.59
C TRP A 9 18.70 19.32 11.94
N LEU A 10 17.58 19.64 12.57
CA LEU A 10 17.52 20.11 13.95
C LEU A 10 17.50 18.91 14.91
N ASP A 11 17.80 19.17 16.18
CA ASP A 11 17.66 18.15 17.23
C ASP A 11 16.23 17.62 17.31
N GLU A 12 15.24 18.49 17.10
CA GLU A 12 13.82 18.14 17.05
C GLU A 12 13.50 17.17 15.90
N ASP A 13 14.11 17.35 14.72
CA ASP A 13 13.88 16.45 13.58
C ASP A 13 14.38 15.03 13.89
N ARG A 14 15.49 14.93 14.64
CA ARG A 14 16.00 13.64 15.12
C ARG A 14 15.04 13.01 16.12
N ASP A 15 14.50 13.79 17.04
CA ASP A 15 13.56 13.27 18.05
C ASP A 15 12.27 12.76 17.37
N TRP A 16 11.75 13.48 16.38
CA TRP A 16 10.64 13.01 15.55
C TRP A 16 10.97 11.76 14.75
N ALA A 17 12.17 11.65 14.19
CA ALA A 17 12.60 10.45 13.47
C ALA A 17 12.67 9.22 14.40
N LEU A 18 13.18 9.39 15.62
CA LEU A 18 13.21 8.32 16.63
C LEU A 18 11.81 7.91 17.09
N ALA A 19 10.91 8.88 17.27
CA ALA A 19 9.51 8.61 17.59
C ALA A 19 8.82 7.84 16.45
N LEU A 20 9.07 8.22 15.19
CA LEU A 20 8.54 7.53 14.02
C LEU A 20 9.01 6.07 13.96
N LEU A 21 10.30 5.81 14.20
CA LEU A 21 10.82 4.43 14.24
C LEU A 21 10.10 3.56 15.26
N HIS A 22 9.73 4.12 16.41
CA HIS A 22 8.98 3.39 17.43
C HIS A 22 7.55 3.05 16.96
N VAL A 23 6.88 4.01 16.31
CA VAL A 23 5.54 3.81 15.73
C VAL A 23 5.56 2.81 14.59
N GLU A 24 6.55 2.86 13.71
CA GLU A 24 6.71 1.92 12.60
C GLU A 24 7.01 0.50 13.08
N ALA A 25 7.81 0.36 14.15
CA ALA A 25 8.08 -0.93 14.75
C ALA A 25 6.84 -1.60 15.36
N ASP A 26 5.83 -0.82 15.76
CA ASP A 26 4.57 -1.33 16.30
C ASP A 26 3.54 -1.62 15.21
N GLN A 27 3.84 -1.52 13.91
CA GLN A 27 2.86 -1.79 12.85
C GLN A 27 2.92 -3.24 12.34
N CYS A 28 1.75 -3.80 12.03
CA CYS A 28 1.63 -5.04 11.29
C CYS A 28 2.18 -4.84 9.86
N PRO A 29 3.10 -5.69 9.36
CA PRO A 29 3.72 -5.52 8.05
C PRO A 29 2.76 -5.74 6.88
N ASP A 30 1.62 -6.39 7.11
CA ASP A 30 0.63 -6.70 6.07
C ASP A 30 -0.46 -5.60 5.98
N CYS A 31 -1.08 -5.25 7.12
CA CYS A 31 -2.22 -4.33 7.14
C CYS A 31 -1.91 -2.93 7.69
N GLY A 32 -0.74 -2.71 8.30
CA GLY A 32 -0.33 -1.42 8.88
C GLY A 32 -0.97 -1.07 10.22
N SER A 33 -1.86 -1.92 10.76
CA SER A 33 -2.47 -1.67 12.08
C SER A 33 -1.46 -1.79 13.22
N PRO A 34 -1.58 -0.99 14.30
CA PRO A 34 -0.72 -1.13 15.48
C PRO A 34 -0.90 -2.51 16.14
N TRP A 35 0.19 -3.18 16.51
CA TRP A 35 0.18 -4.48 17.18
C TRP A 35 -0.52 -4.40 18.52
N GLY A 36 -0.24 -3.36 19.31
CA GLY A 36 -0.87 -3.15 20.61
C GLY A 36 -2.41 -3.10 20.55
N GLU A 37 -2.98 -2.57 19.47
CA GLU A 37 -4.43 -2.53 19.25
C GLU A 37 -4.93 -3.84 18.61
N ALA A 38 -4.31 -4.25 17.51
CA ALA A 38 -4.78 -5.38 16.69
C ALA A 38 -4.69 -6.73 17.41
N THR A 39 -3.88 -6.83 18.48
CA THR A 39 -3.73 -8.05 19.30
C THR A 39 -4.37 -7.94 20.67
N ALA A 40 -5.00 -6.80 21.00
CA ALA A 40 -5.69 -6.61 22.26
C ALA A 40 -6.90 -7.56 22.35
N GLN A 41 -7.07 -8.22 23.49
CA GLN A 41 -8.14 -9.23 23.66
C GLN A 41 -9.53 -8.60 23.51
N GLU A 42 -9.69 -7.36 23.96
CA GLU A 42 -10.93 -6.59 23.84
C GLU A 42 -11.34 -6.30 22.38
N ASN A 43 -10.40 -6.42 21.43
CA ASN A 43 -10.63 -6.17 20.01
C ASN A 43 -10.87 -7.47 19.22
N GLU A 44 -10.97 -8.62 19.89
CA GLU A 44 -11.41 -9.86 19.25
C GLU A 44 -12.79 -9.62 18.59
N TYR A 45 -12.89 -9.90 17.29
CA TYR A 45 -14.09 -9.66 16.45
C TYR A 45 -14.43 -8.17 16.17
N ALA A 46 -13.55 -7.22 16.48
CA ALA A 46 -13.79 -5.80 16.19
C ALA A 46 -13.47 -5.38 14.73
N TYR A 47 -12.72 -6.19 14.00
CA TYR A 47 -12.29 -5.90 12.63
C TYR A 47 -13.23 -6.55 11.60
N ALA A 48 -13.54 -5.79 10.54
CA ALA A 48 -14.29 -6.26 9.38
C ALA A 48 -13.53 -5.91 8.10
N SER A 49 -13.74 -6.71 7.05
CA SER A 49 -13.10 -6.53 5.75
C SER A 49 -14.13 -6.50 4.65
N ASP A 50 -14.05 -5.48 3.79
CA ASP A 50 -14.90 -5.34 2.61
C ASP A 50 -14.12 -5.59 1.33
N LEU A 51 -14.77 -6.21 0.35
CA LEU A 51 -14.22 -6.38 -0.99
C LEU A 51 -14.54 -5.15 -1.85
N THR A 52 -13.51 -4.44 -2.30
CA THR A 52 -13.66 -3.31 -3.23
C THR A 52 -13.14 -3.68 -4.61
N GLN A 53 -13.94 -3.41 -5.65
CA GLN A 53 -13.52 -3.58 -7.04
C GLN A 53 -12.82 -2.31 -7.56
N CYS A 54 -11.55 -2.41 -7.93
CA CYS A 54 -10.87 -1.36 -8.67
C CYS A 54 -11.37 -1.32 -10.13
N HIS A 55 -11.97 -0.21 -10.57
CA HIS A 55 -12.49 -0.09 -11.94
C HIS A 55 -11.40 -0.18 -13.02
N ALA A 56 -10.19 0.33 -12.76
CA ALA A 56 -9.07 0.20 -13.69
C ALA A 56 -8.60 -1.26 -13.83
N CYS A 57 -8.42 -1.97 -12.71
CA CYS A 57 -8.07 -3.40 -12.74
C CYS A 57 -9.17 -4.26 -13.36
N ALA A 58 -10.44 -3.94 -13.09
CA ALA A 58 -11.57 -4.62 -13.70
C ALA A 58 -11.59 -4.43 -15.22
N GLU A 59 -11.29 -3.22 -15.71
CA GLU A 59 -11.18 -2.97 -17.15
C GLU A 59 -9.98 -3.70 -17.77
N SER A 60 -8.82 -3.67 -17.12
CA SER A 60 -7.65 -4.45 -17.54
C SER A 60 -7.98 -5.94 -17.67
N ALA A 61 -8.62 -6.52 -16.65
CA ALA A 61 -9.04 -7.92 -16.66
C ALA A 61 -10.04 -8.23 -17.78
N ARG A 62 -10.98 -7.31 -18.06
CA ARG A 62 -11.92 -7.45 -19.18
C ARG A 62 -11.22 -7.42 -20.53
N ALA A 63 -10.23 -6.55 -20.72
CA ALA A 63 -9.45 -6.48 -21.96
C ALA A 63 -8.63 -7.75 -22.20
N VAL A 64 -7.94 -8.27 -21.16
CA VAL A 64 -7.21 -9.55 -21.23
C VAL A 64 -8.14 -10.69 -21.60
N ARG A 65 -9.29 -10.78 -20.89
CA ARG A 65 -10.27 -11.83 -21.14
C ARG A 65 -10.81 -11.79 -22.57
N ALA A 66 -11.18 -10.60 -23.06
CA ALA A 66 -11.67 -10.44 -24.43
C ALA A 66 -10.63 -10.88 -25.48
N PHE A 67 -9.34 -10.61 -25.25
CA PHE A 67 -8.27 -11.04 -26.15
C PHE A 67 -8.06 -12.56 -26.14
N GLN A 68 -8.10 -13.19 -24.95
CA GLN A 68 -8.02 -14.65 -24.81
C GLN A 68 -9.21 -15.35 -25.47
N GLU A 69 -10.43 -14.83 -25.26
CA GLU A 69 -11.67 -15.35 -25.86
C GLU A 69 -11.65 -15.24 -27.39
N ALA A 70 -10.90 -14.26 -27.94
CA ALA A 70 -10.65 -14.14 -29.38
C ALA A 70 -9.53 -15.07 -29.90
N GLY A 71 -8.99 -15.97 -29.06
CA GLY A 71 -7.92 -16.91 -29.42
C GLY A 71 -6.51 -16.35 -29.30
N GLY A 72 -6.34 -15.18 -28.69
CA GLY A 72 -5.04 -14.55 -28.47
C GLY A 72 -4.25 -15.19 -27.31
N ASP A 73 -2.92 -15.26 -27.46
CA ASP A 73 -2.00 -15.67 -26.39
C ASP A 73 -1.56 -14.48 -25.55
N THR A 74 -1.79 -14.55 -24.24
CA THR A 74 -1.44 -13.47 -23.30
C THR A 74 0.01 -13.49 -22.83
N ALA A 75 0.81 -14.49 -23.21
CA ALA A 75 2.21 -14.55 -22.86
C ALA A 75 2.97 -13.30 -23.36
N GLY A 76 3.59 -12.58 -22.43
CA GLY A 76 4.38 -11.39 -22.73
C GLY A 76 3.58 -10.12 -23.01
N LEU A 77 2.26 -10.10 -22.79
CA LEU A 77 1.46 -8.89 -22.96
C LEU A 77 1.44 -8.01 -21.72
N HIS A 78 1.56 -6.70 -21.94
CA HIS A 78 1.34 -5.67 -20.93
C HIS A 78 0.07 -4.87 -21.25
N VAL A 79 -0.80 -4.72 -20.26
CA VAL A 79 -2.10 -4.04 -20.43
C VAL A 79 -1.99 -2.61 -19.93
N HIS A 80 -2.06 -1.65 -20.85
CA HIS A 80 -2.04 -0.24 -20.51
C HIS A 80 -3.46 0.31 -20.31
N THR A 81 -3.82 0.60 -19.06
CA THR A 81 -5.15 1.16 -18.71
C THR A 81 -5.03 2.67 -18.50
N HIS A 82 -5.91 3.45 -19.14
CA HIS A 82 -5.94 4.91 -19.02
C HIS A 82 -7.34 5.41 -18.70
N ARG A 83 -7.42 6.60 -18.10
CA ARG A 83 -8.69 7.29 -17.84
C ARG A 83 -9.18 7.94 -19.15
N ARG A 84 -10.49 7.83 -19.41
CA ARG A 84 -11.16 8.49 -20.55
C ARG A 84 -11.46 9.95 -20.25
#